data_AF-A0A932M851-F1
#
_entry.id   AF-A0A932M851-F1
#
_cell.length_a   1.000
_cell.length_b   1.000
_cell.length_c   1.000
_cell.angle_alpha   90.00
_cell.angle_beta   90.00
_cell.angle_gamma   90.00
#
_symmetry.space_group_name_H-M   'P 1'
#
loop_
_entity.id
_entity.type
_entity.pdbx_description
1 polymer ?
#
loop_
_entity_poly.entity_id
_entity_poly.type
_entity_poly.pdbx_seq_one_letter_code
_entity_poly.pdbx_strand_id
1 'polypeptide(L)'
;MPGPLIIISASGMATGGRVLHHLKRRLPDPKTTVLFVGFQAEGTRGRTLQDGKAEIKMLGEMVPIRAKVKTIDGFSAHADQQEILHWLGSFKTAPRKTFVIHGEPPASEALANLLREKLKWSAEVPRNGQTVVLS
;
A
#
# COMPACT_ATOMS: atom_id res chain seq x y z
N MET A 1 -10.83 11.64 29.08
CA MET A 1 -9.52 12.17 29.51
C MET A 1 -9.21 13.40 28.68
N PRO A 2 -9.04 14.58 29.28
CA PRO A 2 -8.49 15.74 28.59
C PRO A 2 -6.97 15.54 28.37
N GLY A 3 -6.47 15.96 27.21
CA GLY A 3 -5.04 15.93 26.86
C GLY A 3 -4.72 15.24 25.52
N PRO A 4 -3.50 15.43 24.99
CA PRO A 4 -3.01 14.72 23.82
C PRO A 4 -2.90 13.22 24.12
N LEU A 5 -3.17 12.39 23.12
CA LEU A 5 -3.12 10.94 23.24
C LEU A 5 -2.72 10.31 21.91
N ILE A 6 -2.18 9.09 21.97
CA ILE A 6 -1.87 8.26 20.80
C ILE A 6 -2.90 7.14 20.72
N ILE A 7 -3.50 6.95 19.54
CA ILE A 7 -4.40 5.82 19.25
C ILE A 7 -3.75 4.95 18.20
N ILE A 8 -3.58 3.68 18.52
CA ILE A 8 -3.20 2.64 17.56
C ILE A 8 -4.43 1.76 17.37
N SER A 9 -4.92 1.65 16.13
CA SER A 9 -6.14 0.89 15.82
C SER A 9 -6.04 0.21 14.48
N ALA A 10 -6.56 -1.02 14.42
CA ALA A 10 -6.88 -1.71 13.18
C ALA A 10 -8.20 -1.20 12.56
N SER A 11 -8.44 -1.37 11.26
CA SER A 11 -7.53 -1.97 10.25
C SER A 11 -6.54 -0.96 9.67
N GLY A 12 -5.35 -1.43 9.27
CA GLY A 12 -4.23 -0.59 8.82
C GLY A 12 -4.49 0.24 7.55
N MET A 13 -5.53 -0.11 6.77
CA MET A 13 -5.97 0.65 5.59
C MET A 13 -7.28 1.42 5.78
N ALA A 14 -7.76 1.52 7.02
CA ALA A 14 -9.03 2.15 7.37
C ALA A 14 -10.23 1.62 6.56
N THR A 15 -10.24 0.32 6.27
CA THR A 15 -11.32 -0.35 5.54
C THR A 15 -12.50 -0.70 6.44
N GLY A 16 -12.23 -0.95 7.73
CA GLY A 16 -13.24 -1.36 8.71
C GLY A 16 -12.74 -1.32 10.15
N GLY A 17 -13.65 -1.58 11.08
CA GLY A 17 -13.36 -1.63 12.51
C GLY A 17 -13.34 -0.27 13.22
N ARG A 18 -12.82 -0.25 14.45
CA ARG A 18 -12.87 0.90 15.36
C ARG A 18 -12.14 2.13 14.83
N VAL A 19 -11.15 1.97 13.96
CA VAL A 19 -10.43 3.08 13.32
C VAL A 19 -11.38 4.04 12.61
N LEU A 20 -12.49 3.55 12.03
CA LEU A 20 -13.47 4.40 11.36
C LEU A 20 -14.14 5.40 12.31
N HIS A 21 -14.44 4.97 13.54
CA HIS A 21 -15.03 5.83 14.57
C HIS A 21 -14.02 6.87 15.07
N HIS A 22 -12.76 6.46 15.24
CA HIS A 22 -11.69 7.38 15.60
C HIS A 22 -11.47 8.43 14.51
N LEU A 23 -11.37 8.01 13.24
CA LEU A 23 -11.19 8.93 12.12
C LEU A 23 -12.38 9.87 11.95
N LYS A 24 -13.62 9.36 11.97
CA LYS A 24 -14.83 10.21 11.89
C LYS A 24 -14.80 11.34 12.92
N ARG A 25 -14.37 11.05 14.15
CA ARG A 25 -14.30 12.03 15.24
C ARG A 25 -13.11 12.98 15.15
N ARG A 26 -11.98 12.56 14.55
CA ARG A 26 -10.70 13.27 14.64
C ARG A 26 -10.29 13.99 13.36
N LEU A 27 -10.75 13.53 12.19
CA LEU A 27 -10.43 14.17 10.91
C LEU A 27 -10.83 15.66 10.82
N PRO A 28 -11.95 16.12 11.42
CA PRO A 28 -12.31 17.54 11.38
C PRO A 28 -11.42 18.45 12.24
N ASP A 29 -10.53 17.90 13.08
CA ASP A 29 -9.67 18.69 13.96
C ASP A 29 -8.27 18.89 13.34
N PRO A 30 -7.87 20.12 13.00
CA PRO A 30 -6.55 20.39 12.40
C PRO A 30 -5.36 20.16 13.34
N LYS A 31 -5.60 19.99 14.64
CA LYS A 31 -4.58 19.60 15.62
C LYS A 31 -4.29 18.09 15.59
N THR A 32 -5.15 17.29 14.96
CA THR A 32 -4.93 15.85 14.79
C THR A 32 -3.91 15.58 13.69
N THR A 33 -3.05 14.58 13.93
CA THR A 33 -2.27 13.93 12.87
C THR A 33 -2.73 12.49 12.71
N VAL A 34 -3.05 12.09 11.47
CA VAL A 34 -3.26 10.70 11.07
C VAL A 34 -1.97 10.22 10.44
N LEU A 35 -1.38 9.17 11.03
CA LEU A 35 -0.10 8.61 10.60
C LEU A 35 -0.30 7.21 10.04
N PHE A 36 0.06 7.00 8.78
CA PHE A 36 0.13 5.68 8.16
C PHE A 36 1.57 5.16 8.18
N VAL A 37 1.74 3.87 8.49
CA VAL A 37 3.06 3.20 8.61
C VAL A 37 3.23 2.07 7.60
N GLY A 38 2.41 2.04 6.56
CA GLY A 38 2.42 0.99 5.55
C GLY A 38 1.58 1.33 4.33
N PHE A 39 1.65 0.46 3.34
CA PHE A 39 1.00 0.64 2.03
C PHE A 39 -0.52 0.81 2.16
N GLN A 40 -1.07 1.72 1.35
CA GLN A 40 -2.51 1.99 1.27
C GLN A 40 -2.99 1.69 -0.15
N ALA A 41 -3.68 0.55 -0.30
CA ALA A 41 -4.18 0.13 -1.60
C ALA A 41 -5.24 1.08 -2.15
N GLU A 42 -5.28 1.21 -3.48
CA GLU A 42 -6.32 1.96 -4.19
C GLU A 42 -7.73 1.51 -3.76
N GLY A 43 -8.66 2.46 -3.69
CA GLY A 43 -10.02 2.22 -3.23
C GLY A 43 -10.18 2.16 -1.71
N THR A 44 -9.09 2.14 -0.93
CA THR A 44 -9.17 2.23 0.54
C THR A 44 -9.37 3.67 1.01
N ARG A 45 -9.89 3.83 2.22
CA ARG A 45 -9.99 5.14 2.87
C ARG A 45 -8.61 5.68 3.23
N GLY A 46 -7.67 4.81 3.59
CA GLY A 46 -6.30 5.23 3.85
C GLY A 46 -5.64 5.85 2.62
N ARG A 47 -5.83 5.27 1.43
CA ARG A 47 -5.35 5.87 0.18
C ARG A 47 -6.03 7.21 -0.10
N THR A 48 -7.34 7.29 0.08
CA THR A 48 -8.11 8.54 -0.05
C THR A 48 -7.58 9.65 0.85
N LEU A 49 -7.16 9.31 2.08
CA LEU A 49 -6.56 10.26 3.01
C LEU A 49 -5.16 10.69 2.57
N GLN A 50 -4.33 9.77 2.07
CA GLN A 50 -3.01 10.08 1.53
C GLN A 50 -3.08 10.97 0.28
N ASP A 51 -4.08 10.76 -0.58
CA ASP A 51 -4.32 11.57 -1.78
C ASP A 51 -4.77 13.02 -1.44
N GLY A 52 -5.01 13.32 -0.16
CA GLY A 52 -5.29 14.69 0.29
C GLY A 52 -6.68 15.21 -0.05
N LYS A 53 -7.68 14.32 -0.17
CA LYS A 53 -9.07 14.76 -0.40
C LYS A 53 -9.57 15.66 0.73
N ALA A 54 -10.43 16.62 0.40
CA ALA A 54 -11.01 17.55 1.36
C ALA A 54 -12.07 16.89 2.27
N GLU A 55 -12.70 15.81 1.81
CA GLU A 55 -13.73 15.08 2.55
C GLU A 55 -13.74 13.60 2.21
N ILE A 56 -14.29 12.79 3.11
CA ILE A 56 -14.35 11.34 2.96
C ILE A 56 -15.62 10.76 3.61
N LYS A 57 -16.22 9.76 2.96
CA LYS A 57 -17.38 9.06 3.50
C LYS A 57 -16.98 8.07 4.59
N MET A 58 -17.49 8.26 5.80
CA MET A 58 -17.31 7.36 6.94
C MET A 58 -18.64 7.06 7.60
N LEU A 59 -18.98 5.78 7.73
CA LEU A 59 -20.19 5.32 8.43
C LEU A 59 -21.48 6.01 7.92
N GLY A 60 -21.59 6.17 6.59
CA GLY A 60 -22.75 6.79 5.95
C GLY A 60 -22.68 8.31 5.80
N GLU A 61 -21.77 8.99 6.49
CA GLU A 61 -21.69 10.45 6.52
C GLU A 61 -20.42 10.98 5.82
N MET A 62 -20.50 12.19 5.26
CA MET A 62 -19.32 12.90 4.76
C MET A 62 -18.60 13.60 5.91
N VAL A 63 -17.30 13.38 6.02
CA VAL A 63 -16.46 13.93 7.09
C VAL A 63 -15.39 14.82 6.47
N PRO A 64 -15.26 16.10 6.89
CA PRO A 64 -14.21 16.97 6.41
C PRO A 64 -12.84 16.54 6.94
N ILE A 65 -11.83 16.58 6.07
CA ILE A 65 -10.44 16.25 6.38
C ILE A 65 -9.68 17.55 6.61
N ARG A 66 -9.50 17.91 7.89
CA ARG A 66 -8.68 19.05 8.31
C ARG A 66 -7.41 18.61 9.05
N ALA A 67 -7.41 17.39 9.57
CA ALA A 67 -6.26 16.77 10.19
C ALA A 67 -5.08 16.65 9.22
N LYS A 68 -3.86 16.66 9.77
CA LYS A 68 -2.64 16.42 9.00
C LYS A 68 -2.55 14.92 8.69
N VAL A 69 -2.36 14.55 7.43
CA VAL A 69 -2.08 13.17 7.03
C VAL A 69 -0.59 13.02 6.76
N LYS A 70 0.05 12.02 7.35
CA LYS A 70 1.48 11.72 7.22
C LYS A 70 1.69 10.23 6.98
N THR A 71 2.78 9.88 6.31
CA THR A 71 3.18 8.50 6.03
C THR A 71 4.63 8.31 6.45
N ILE A 72 4.94 7.15 7.03
CA ILE A 72 6.31 6.68 7.25
C ILE A 72 6.48 5.38 6.47
N ASP A 73 7.37 5.38 5.49
CA ASP A 73 7.54 4.25 4.57
C ASP A 73 8.45 3.14 5.14
N GLY A 74 9.27 3.45 6.16
CA GLY A 74 10.28 2.55 6.73
C GLY A 74 9.78 1.43 7.65
N PHE A 75 8.47 1.24 7.81
CA PHE A 75 7.87 0.16 8.61
C PHE A 75 7.13 -0.89 7.77
N SER A 76 7.17 -0.79 6.44
CA SER A 76 6.64 -1.83 5.57
C SER A 76 7.44 -3.13 5.76
N ALA A 77 6.75 -4.25 5.96
CA ALA A 77 7.38 -5.58 5.97
C ALA A 77 7.66 -6.13 4.55
N HIS A 78 7.37 -5.34 3.51
CA HIS A 78 7.64 -5.71 2.12
C HIS A 78 8.98 -5.17 1.67
N ALA A 79 9.74 -6.03 0.98
CA ALA A 79 10.99 -5.65 0.34
C ALA A 79 10.76 -4.55 -0.71
N ASP A 80 11.67 -3.58 -0.74
CA ASP A 80 11.68 -2.57 -1.80
C ASP A 80 12.20 -3.15 -3.13
N GLN A 81 12.19 -2.32 -4.18
CA GLN A 81 12.65 -2.73 -5.51
C GLN A 81 14.12 -3.21 -5.50
N GLN A 82 15.00 -2.56 -4.76
CA GLN A 82 16.42 -2.90 -4.71
C GLN A 82 16.63 -4.21 -3.95
N GLU A 83 15.94 -4.39 -2.83
CA GLU A 83 15.96 -5.61 -2.04
C GLU A 83 15.45 -6.81 -2.85
N ILE A 84 14.35 -6.64 -3.61
CA ILE A 84 13.84 -7.67 -4.53
C ILE A 84 14.90 -8.02 -5.59
N LEU A 85 15.48 -7.02 -6.26
CA LEU A 85 16.49 -7.25 -7.29
C LEU A 85 17.75 -7.92 -6.74
N HIS A 86 18.17 -7.53 -5.54
CA HIS A 86 19.31 -8.12 -4.85
C HIS A 86 19.06 -9.60 -4.53
N TRP A 87 17.90 -9.90 -3.94
CA TRP A 87 17.51 -11.27 -3.60
C TRP A 87 17.38 -12.17 -4.84
N LEU A 88 16.74 -11.69 -5.91
CA LEU A 88 16.63 -12.45 -7.15
C LEU A 88 18.00 -12.63 -7.83
N GLY A 89 18.86 -11.62 -7.78
CA GLY A 89 20.21 -11.67 -8.32
C GLY A 89 21.14 -12.67 -7.62
N SER A 90 20.81 -13.11 -6.39
CA SER A 90 21.60 -14.12 -5.68
C SER A 90 21.31 -15.56 -6.12
N PHE A 91 20.39 -15.78 -7.06
CA PHE A 91 20.04 -17.13 -7.53
C PHE A 91 21.14 -17.68 -8.43
N LYS A 92 21.59 -18.92 -8.18
CA LYS A 92 22.61 -19.59 -9.01
C LYS A 92 22.12 -19.91 -10.43
N THR A 93 20.82 -20.07 -10.60
CA THR A 93 20.20 -20.43 -11.88
C THR A 93 18.94 -19.60 -12.05
N ALA A 94 18.81 -18.95 -13.21
CA ALA A 94 17.63 -18.18 -13.54
C ALA A 94 16.39 -19.10 -13.65
N PRO A 95 15.23 -18.70 -13.11
CA PRO A 95 13.98 -19.38 -13.38
C PRO A 95 13.67 -19.40 -14.89
N ARG A 96 13.07 -20.49 -15.39
CA ARG A 96 12.61 -20.57 -16.79
C ARG A 96 11.58 -19.50 -17.13
N LYS A 97 10.73 -19.16 -16.16
CA LYS A 97 9.68 -18.15 -16.25
C LYS A 97 9.44 -17.54 -14.88
N THR A 98 9.22 -16.23 -14.84
CA THR A 98 8.91 -15.46 -13.63
C THR A 98 7.59 -14.72 -13.84
N PHE A 99 6.69 -14.79 -12.86
CA PHE A 99 5.40 -14.08 -12.89
C PHE A 99 5.38 -13.04 -11.77
N VAL A 100 5.22 -11.76 -12.13
CA VAL A 100 5.13 -10.66 -11.17
C VAL A 100 3.68 -10.42 -10.82
N ILE A 101 3.32 -10.64 -9.56
CA ILE A 101 1.95 -10.56 -9.05
C ILE A 101 1.89 -9.71 -7.77
N HIS A 102 0.68 -9.45 -7.27
CA HIS A 102 0.43 -8.76 -6.00
C HIS A 102 1.06 -7.35 -5.92
N GLY A 103 0.99 -6.60 -7.01
CA GLY A 103 1.35 -5.18 -7.07
C GLY A 103 0.33 -4.39 -7.89
N GLU A 104 0.37 -3.06 -7.78
CA GLU A 104 -0.37 -2.20 -8.70
C GLU A 104 0.14 -2.45 -10.14
N PRO A 105 -0.72 -2.35 -11.18
CA PRO A 105 -0.32 -2.70 -12.54
C PRO A 105 0.94 -1.97 -13.04
N PRO A 106 1.09 -0.64 -12.84
CA PRO A 106 2.29 0.08 -13.25
C PRO A 106 3.54 -0.38 -12.51
N ALA A 107 3.42 -0.64 -11.21
CA ALA A 107 4.54 -1.11 -10.38
C ALA A 107 4.98 -2.52 -10.76
N SER A 108 4.02 -3.40 -11.06
CA SER A 108 4.26 -4.78 -11.48
C SER A 108 4.95 -4.83 -12.84
N GLU A 109 4.49 -4.02 -13.81
CA GLU A 109 5.14 -3.92 -15.11
C GLU A 109 6.54 -3.31 -15.02
N ALA A 110 6.72 -2.28 -14.18
CA ALA A 110 8.03 -1.70 -13.94
C ALA A 110 9.02 -2.73 -13.38
N LEU A 111 8.60 -3.54 -12.39
CA LEU A 111 9.42 -4.61 -11.86
C LEU A 111 9.69 -5.69 -12.91
N ALA A 112 8.69 -6.15 -13.67
CA ALA A 112 8.88 -7.12 -14.73
C ALA A 112 9.88 -6.65 -15.80
N ASN A 113 9.81 -5.37 -16.20
CA ASN A 113 10.78 -4.76 -17.10
C ASN A 113 12.19 -4.76 -16.51
N LEU A 114 12.34 -4.40 -15.23
CA LEU A 114 13.64 -4.43 -14.55
C LEU A 114 14.24 -5.84 -14.50
N LEU A 115 13.43 -6.89 -14.28
CA LEU A 115 13.90 -8.27 -14.32
C LEU A 115 14.39 -8.67 -15.72
N ARG A 116 13.68 -8.26 -16.78
CA ARG A 116 14.11 -8.49 -18.18
C ARG A 116 15.38 -7.73 -18.51
N GLU A 117 15.50 -6.49 -18.06
CA GLU A 117 16.63 -5.61 -18.41
C GLU A 117 17.90 -5.95 -17.63
N LYS A 118 17.79 -6.08 -16.30
CA LYS A 118 18.94 -6.23 -15.40
C LYS A 118 19.36 -7.69 -15.21
N LEU A 119 18.39 -8.60 -15.05
CA LEU A 119 18.67 -10.02 -14.78
C LEU A 119 18.59 -10.89 -16.04
N LYS A 120 18.08 -10.35 -17.16
CA LYS A 120 17.80 -11.09 -18.40
C LYS A 120 16.82 -12.26 -18.20
N TRP A 121 15.95 -12.16 -17.20
CA TRP A 121 14.97 -13.20 -16.90
C TRP A 121 13.71 -13.06 -17.77
N SER A 122 13.09 -14.19 -18.09
CA SER A 122 11.76 -14.22 -18.71
C SER A 122 10.70 -13.88 -17.67
N ALA A 123 10.32 -12.61 -17.58
CA ALA A 123 9.33 -12.11 -16.61
C ALA A 123 8.04 -11.63 -17.30
N GLU A 124 6.88 -11.89 -16.71
CA GLU A 124 5.59 -11.35 -17.17
C GLU A 124 4.66 -10.98 -16.01
N VAL A 125 3.74 -10.04 -16.26
CA VAL A 125 2.63 -9.73 -15.36
C VAL A 125 1.39 -10.47 -15.89
N PRO A 126 0.94 -11.54 -15.22
CA PRO A 126 -0.23 -12.28 -15.69
C PRO A 126 -1.51 -11.46 -15.49
N ARG A 127 -2.50 -11.72 -16.34
CA ARG A 127 -3.85 -11.15 -16.17
C ARG A 127 -4.59 -11.89 -15.06
N ASN A 128 -5.52 -11.19 -14.40
CA ASN A 128 -6.39 -11.83 -13.42
C ASN A 128 -7.18 -12.98 -14.07
N GLY A 129 -7.15 -14.16 -13.46
CA GLY A 129 -7.77 -15.38 -13.98
C GLY A 129 -6.99 -16.09 -15.11
N GLN A 130 -5.82 -15.60 -15.51
CA GLN A 130 -4.97 -16.29 -16.48
C GLN A 130 -4.45 -17.61 -15.90
N THR A 131 -4.60 -18.69 -16.67
CA THR A 131 -3.99 -20.00 -16.37
C THR A 131 -2.74 -20.18 -17.19
N VAL A 132 -1.67 -20.69 -16.57
CA VAL A 132 -0.39 -20.95 -17.22
C VAL A 132 0.02 -22.40 -16.99
N VAL A 133 0.53 -23.05 -18.04
CA VAL A 133 1.09 -24.40 -17.95
C VAL A 133 2.58 -24.28 -17.70
N LEU A 134 3.06 -24.90 -16.62
CA LEU A 134 4.48 -24.98 -16.31
C LEU A 134 5.05 -26.23 -16.97
N SER A 135 6.11 -26.07 -17.77
CA SER A 135 6.86 -27.16 -18.39
C SER A 135 8.31 -27.14 -17.98
#